data_AF-A0A436QTJ0-F1
#
_entry.id   AF-A0A436QTJ0-F1
#
_cell.length_a   1.000
_cell.length_b   1.000
_cell.length_c   1.000
_cell.angle_alpha   90.00
_cell.angle_beta   90.00
_cell.angle_gamma   90.00
#
_symmetry.space_group_name_H-M   'P 1'
#
loop_
_entity.id
_entity.type
_entity.pdbx_description
1 polymer ?
#
loop_
_entity_poly.entity_id
_entity_poly.type
_entity_poly.pdbx_seq_one_letter_code
_entity_poly.pdbx_strand_id
1 'polypeptide(L)'
;MPTEVILPKVDMDMATGQISRWFAEEGARVKKGDVLFEIETDKAAMEIDAPASGTLRNVTGKERVDIPVGEPVAWIYADDEVYSAETPQNKAPISPLVGEMSAQPTGAGVVPPTSHS
;
A
#
# COMPACT_ATOMS: atom_id res chain seq x y z
N MET A 1 -10.51 -14.07 17.29
CA MET A 1 -10.52 -12.85 18.13
C MET A 1 -9.83 -11.75 17.33
N PRO A 2 -10.27 -10.49 17.39
CA PRO A 2 -9.53 -9.41 16.74
C PRO A 2 -8.20 -9.22 17.46
N THR A 3 -7.14 -8.94 16.71
CA THR A 3 -5.82 -8.60 17.24
C THR A 3 -5.71 -7.08 17.31
N GLU A 4 -5.56 -6.54 18.51
CA GLU A 4 -5.22 -5.13 18.67
C GLU A 4 -3.82 -4.84 18.13
N VAL A 5 -3.67 -3.69 17.47
CA VAL A 5 -2.40 -3.13 17.05
C VAL A 5 -2.12 -1.97 17.99
N ILE A 6 -1.25 -2.19 18.97
CA ILE A 6 -0.80 -1.15 19.90
C ILE A 6 0.44 -0.43 19.36
N LEU A 7 0.67 0.81 19.80
CA LEU A 7 1.96 1.48 19.61
C LEU A 7 3.03 0.80 20.49
N PRO A 8 4.01 0.06 19.94
CA PRO A 8 5.02 -0.60 20.77
C PRO A 8 6.00 0.42 21.37
N LYS A 9 6.62 0.07 22.50
CA LYS A 9 7.72 0.87 23.05
C LYS A 9 8.99 0.59 22.25
N VAL A 10 9.35 1.51 21.35
CA VAL A 10 10.51 1.37 20.47
C VAL A 10 11.81 1.80 21.17
N ASP A 11 11.85 3.00 21.73
CA ASP A 11 12.99 3.48 22.53
C ASP A 11 12.74 3.34 24.04
N MET A 12 13.79 3.10 24.83
CA MET A 12 13.68 3.00 26.30
C MET A 12 13.14 4.30 26.95
N ASP A 13 13.34 5.45 26.31
CA ASP A 13 12.89 6.77 26.78
C ASP A 13 11.56 7.23 26.15
N MET A 14 10.99 6.45 25.22
CA MET A 14 9.75 6.81 24.52
C MET A 14 8.53 6.79 25.46
N ALA A 15 7.71 7.84 25.37
CA ALA A 15 6.44 8.00 26.09
C ALA A 15 5.24 8.17 25.15
N THR A 16 5.40 8.94 24.07
CA THR A 16 4.47 9.04 22.93
C THR A 16 5.21 8.78 21.62
N GLY A 17 4.45 8.47 20.57
CA GLY A 17 4.93 8.42 19.19
C GLY A 17 3.88 8.98 18.23
N GLN A 18 4.34 9.42 17.06
CA GLN A 18 3.49 10.04 16.05
C GLN A 18 3.46 9.18 14.79
N ILE A 19 2.29 8.96 14.18
CA ILE A 19 2.22 8.26 12.90
C ILE A 19 2.64 9.22 11.78
N SER A 20 3.75 8.89 11.10
CA SER A 20 4.25 9.61 9.92
C SER A 20 3.30 9.42 8.74
N ARG A 21 3.02 8.14 8.42
CA ARG A 21 2.18 7.76 7.28
C ARG A 21 1.55 6.38 7.47
N TRP A 22 0.30 6.23 7.06
CA TRP A 22 -0.31 4.90 6.89
C TRP A 22 0.09 4.27 5.55
N PHE A 23 0.27 2.95 5.56
CA PHE A 23 0.49 2.12 4.37
C PHE A 23 -0.71 1.19 4.11
N ALA A 24 -1.41 0.79 5.18
CA ALA A 24 -2.69 0.10 5.12
C ALA A 24 -3.85 1.04 5.46
N GLU A 25 -4.94 1.00 4.67
CA GLU A 25 -6.16 1.79 4.89
C GLU A 25 -7.20 1.04 5.73
N GLU A 26 -8.21 1.74 6.28
CA GLU A 26 -9.35 1.09 6.93
C GLU A 26 -10.12 0.21 5.94
N GLY A 27 -10.28 -1.07 6.29
CA GLY A 27 -10.84 -2.09 5.41
C GLY A 27 -9.82 -2.81 4.52
N ALA A 28 -8.54 -2.41 4.53
CA ALA A 28 -7.49 -3.11 3.79
C ALA A 28 -7.17 -4.48 4.41
N ARG A 29 -6.82 -5.44 3.55
CA ARG A 29 -6.43 -6.80 3.93
C ARG A 29 -4.92 -6.90 4.06
N VAL A 30 -4.45 -7.08 5.29
CA VAL A 30 -3.04 -7.12 5.69
C VAL A 30 -2.62 -8.53 6.08
N LYS A 31 -1.32 -8.83 5.98
CA LYS A 31 -0.74 -10.13 6.34
C LYS A 31 0.20 -9.95 7.53
N LYS A 32 0.40 -10.99 8.33
CA LYS A 32 1.42 -10.96 9.38
C LYS A 32 2.80 -10.61 8.80
N GLY A 33 3.45 -9.57 9.32
CA GLY A 33 4.72 -9.05 8.81
C GLY A 33 4.60 -8.05 7.65
N ASP A 34 3.39 -7.66 7.25
CA ASP A 34 3.12 -6.61 6.27
C ASP A 34 3.12 -5.24 6.95
N VAL A 35 3.65 -4.19 6.32
CA VAL A 35 3.85 -2.87 6.96
C VAL A 35 2.51 -2.12 7.04
N LEU A 36 2.06 -1.83 8.26
CA LEU A 36 0.79 -1.13 8.50
C LEU A 36 0.93 0.38 8.40
N PHE A 37 1.90 0.93 9.12
CA PHE A 37 2.18 2.36 9.21
C PHE A 37 3.63 2.60 9.65
N GLU A 38 4.14 3.78 9.32
CA GLU A 38 5.41 4.30 9.81
C GLU A 38 5.15 5.27 10.95
N ILE A 39 5.89 5.14 12.05
CA ILE A 39 5.92 6.11 13.13
C ILE A 39 7.19 6.97 13.02
N GLU A 40 7.08 8.25 13.30
CA GLU A 40 8.20 9.17 13.46
C GLU A 40 8.34 9.54 14.94
N THR A 41 9.57 9.47 15.46
CA THR A 41 9.94 9.92 16.80
C THR A 41 11.02 11.00 16.70
N ASP A 42 11.34 11.65 17.82
CA ASP A 42 12.47 12.59 17.93
C ASP A 42 13.83 12.00 17.49
N LYS A 43 13.96 10.66 17.46
CA LYS A 43 15.21 9.95 17.12
C LYS A 43 15.22 9.35 15.72
N ALA A 44 14.12 8.75 15.29
CA ALA A 44 14.06 8.04 14.01
C ALA A 44 12.61 7.83 13.55
N ALA A 45 12.44 7.58 12.25
CA ALA A 45 11.24 6.93 11.73
C ALA A 45 11.43 5.39 11.75
N MET A 46 10.38 4.66 12.14
CA MET A 46 10.37 3.19 12.17
C MET A 46 9.03 2.62 11.69
N GLU A 47 9.10 1.51 10.97
CA GLU A 47 7.95 0.83 10.36
C GLU A 47 7.34 -0.17 11.35
N ILE A 48 6.01 -0.17 11.48
CA ILE A 48 5.25 -1.12 12.33
C ILE A 48 4.62 -2.19 11.43
N ASP A 49 5.05 -3.44 11.62
CA ASP A 49 4.50 -4.60 10.92
C ASP A 49 3.25 -5.17 11.60
N ALA A 50 2.43 -5.87 10.82
CA ALA A 50 1.19 -6.43 11.33
C ALA A 50 1.44 -7.67 12.21
N PRO A 51 0.96 -7.71 13.47
CA PRO A 51 1.15 -8.86 14.35
C PRO A 51 0.37 -10.11 13.88
N ALA A 52 -0.67 -9.92 13.08
CA ALA A 52 -1.55 -10.97 12.55
C ALA A 52 -2.01 -10.66 11.11
N SER A 53 -2.47 -11.69 10.39
CA SER A 53 -3.13 -11.55 9.09
C SER A 53 -4.63 -11.30 9.27
N GLY A 54 -5.22 -10.41 8.48
CA GLY A 54 -6.66 -10.12 8.54
C GLY A 54 -7.02 -8.80 7.86
N THR A 55 -8.16 -8.24 8.25
CA THR A 55 -8.67 -6.95 7.74
C THR A 55 -8.53 -5.87 8.81
N LEU A 56 -7.90 -4.75 8.47
CA LEU A 56 -7.72 -3.61 9.37
C LEU A 56 -9.04 -2.86 9.56
N ARG A 57 -9.45 -2.57 10.80
CA ARG A 57 -10.66 -1.80 11.15
C ARG A 57 -10.46 -1.01 12.46
N ASN A 58 -11.33 -0.03 12.70
CA ASN A 58 -11.30 0.82 13.90
C ASN A 58 -9.94 1.51 14.06
N VAL A 59 -9.43 2.12 12.98
CA VAL A 59 -8.19 2.90 13.04
C VAL A 59 -8.47 4.20 13.77
N THR A 60 -7.94 4.31 14.98
CA THR A 60 -8.08 5.47 15.87
C THR A 60 -6.86 6.38 15.78
N GLY A 61 -5.68 5.81 15.51
CA GLY A 61 -4.45 6.56 15.29
C GLY A 61 -4.41 7.24 13.93
N LYS A 62 -4.46 8.57 13.89
CA LYS A 62 -4.31 9.36 12.65
C LYS A 62 -2.86 9.80 12.43
N GLU A 63 -2.53 10.08 11.18
CA GLU A 63 -1.27 10.72 10.80
C GLU A 63 -1.10 12.06 11.56
N ARG A 64 0.12 12.33 12.03
CA ARG A 64 0.47 13.52 12.82
C ARG A 64 -0.30 13.71 14.14
N VAL A 65 -0.77 12.61 14.75
CA VAL A 65 -1.32 12.60 16.11
C VAL A 65 -0.33 11.96 17.07
N ASP A 66 -0.11 12.58 18.22
CA ASP A 66 0.61 12.00 19.36
C ASP A 66 -0.23 10.90 20.02
N ILE A 67 0.33 9.70 20.10
CA ILE A 67 -0.30 8.52 20.67
C ILE A 67 0.60 8.00 21.81
N PRO A 68 0.06 7.69 23.00
CA PRO A 68 0.87 7.14 24.08
C PRO A 68 1.29 5.69 23.79
N VAL A 69 2.49 5.34 24.27
CA VAL A 69 3.04 3.98 24.15
C VAL A 69 2.13 2.97 24.86
N GLY A 70 1.77 1.89 24.16
CA GLY A 70 0.84 0.86 24.62
C GLY A 70 -0.64 1.11 24.28
N GLU A 71 -0.99 2.24 23.66
CA GLU A 71 -2.36 2.55 23.22
C GLU A 71 -2.72 1.75 21.95
N PRO A 72 -3.91 1.13 21.85
CA PRO A 72 -4.39 0.48 20.64
C PRO A 72 -4.76 1.50 19.55
N VAL A 73 -4.03 1.49 18.44
CA VAL A 73 -4.23 2.40 17.31
C VAL A 73 -5.16 1.84 16.23
N ALA A 74 -5.27 0.52 16.12
CA ALA A 74 -6.13 -0.18 15.17
C ALA A 74 -6.44 -1.62 15.60
N TRP A 75 -7.35 -2.30 14.89
CA TRP A 75 -7.73 -3.69 15.15
C TRP A 75 -7.72 -4.52 13.86
N ILE A 76 -7.02 -5.65 13.88
CA ILE A 76 -6.97 -6.62 12.77
C ILE A 76 -7.98 -7.74 13.04
N TYR A 77 -8.96 -7.89 12.16
CA TYR A 77 -9.93 -8.98 12.21
C TYR A 77 -9.46 -10.09 11.30
N ALA A 78 -9.04 -11.22 11.88
CA ALA A 78 -8.65 -12.41 11.11
C ALA A 78 -9.81 -12.90 10.25
N ASP A 79 -9.54 -13.06 8.95
CA ASP A 79 -10.48 -13.52 7.93
C ASP A 79 -10.13 -14.97 7.58
N ASP A 80 -10.86 -15.92 8.16
CA ASP A 80 -10.61 -17.37 8.05
C ASP A 80 -11.14 -17.94 6.71
N GLU A 81 -10.89 -17.24 5.61
CA GLU A 81 -11.14 -17.74 4.27
C GLU A 81 -10.01 -17.34 3.32
N VAL A 82 -9.53 -18.32 2.53
CA VAL A 82 -8.40 -18.15 1.63
C VAL A 82 -8.83 -17.31 0.43
N TYR A 83 -8.48 -16.01 0.43
CA TYR A 83 -8.35 -15.28 -0.82
C TYR A 83 -6.90 -15.32 -1.30
N SER A 84 -6.71 -15.99 -2.44
CA SER A 84 -5.42 -16.24 -3.07
C SER A 84 -4.60 -14.95 -3.23
N ALA A 85 -3.28 -15.08 -3.13
CA ALA A 85 -2.37 -13.96 -3.26
C ALA A 85 -2.34 -13.41 -4.70
N GLU A 86 -3.15 -12.40 -4.96
CA GLU A 86 -3.03 -11.52 -6.12
C GLU A 86 -2.19 -10.27 -5.76
N THR A 87 -0.94 -10.50 -5.35
CA THR A 87 0.11 -9.48 -5.51
C THR A 87 0.78 -9.73 -6.85
N PRO A 88 0.90 -8.70 -7.70
CA PRO A 88 2.13 -7.93 -7.60
C PRO A 88 1.93 -6.41 -7.73
N GLN A 89 1.90 -5.70 -6.59
CA GLN A 89 2.54 -4.38 -6.53
C GLN A 89 4.05 -4.57 -6.31
N ASN A 90 4.73 -5.21 -7.27
CA ASN A 90 6.18 -5.08 -7.35
C ASN A 90 6.51 -3.81 -8.14
N LYS A 91 7.36 -2.99 -7.53
CA LYS A 91 7.87 -1.70 -8.05
C LYS A 91 8.45 -1.84 -9.48
N ALA A 92 8.36 -0.72 -10.21
CA ALA A 92 9.02 -0.40 -11.48
C ALA A 92 8.50 -1.11 -12.76
N PRO A 93 7.96 -0.36 -13.74
CA PRO A 93 7.87 -0.83 -15.11
C PRO A 93 9.28 -0.85 -15.73
N ILE A 94 9.97 -1.98 -15.59
CA ILE A 94 11.11 -2.31 -16.45
C ILE A 94 10.60 -2.57 -17.87
N SER A 95 10.50 -1.52 -18.69
CA SER A 95 10.12 -1.63 -20.10
C SER A 95 11.08 -2.55 -20.85
N PRO A 96 10.66 -3.74 -21.32
CA PRO A 96 11.47 -4.54 -22.21
C PRO A 96 11.27 -4.00 -23.62
N LEU A 97 12.33 -3.39 -24.14
CA LEU A 97 12.53 -3.17 -25.57
C LEU A 97 12.13 -4.42 -26.37
N VAL A 98 11.11 -4.31 -27.25
CA VAL A 98 11.21 -4.54 -28.71
C VAL A 98 9.89 -4.22 -29.40
N GLY A 99 9.96 -3.41 -30.45
CA GLY A 99 8.79 -3.05 -31.28
C GLY A 99 9.17 -2.32 -32.57
N GLU A 100 10.45 -2.34 -32.98
CA GLU A 100 10.88 -1.77 -34.24
C GLU A 100 10.57 -2.74 -35.38
N MET A 101 9.34 -2.67 -35.87
CA MET A 101 8.92 -3.35 -37.10
C MET A 101 8.51 -2.30 -38.14
N SER A 102 9.51 -1.52 -38.56
CA SER A 102 9.46 -0.68 -39.76
C SER A 102 9.45 -1.54 -41.02
N ALA A 103 8.34 -2.23 -41.27
CA ALA A 103 8.06 -2.91 -42.52
C ALA A 103 7.19 -2.01 -43.41
N GLN A 104 7.84 -1.17 -44.23
CA GLN A 104 7.18 -0.57 -45.39
C GLN A 104 6.89 -1.66 -46.43
N PRO A 105 5.72 -1.61 -47.08
CA PRO A 105 5.74 -1.59 -48.54
C PRO A 105 4.75 -0.61 -49.18
N THR A 106 5.34 0.28 -49.98
CA THR A 106 4.94 0.74 -51.32
C THR A 106 3.58 0.34 -51.92
N GLY A 107 2.87 1.32 -52.51
CA GLY A 107 1.81 1.12 -53.54
C GLY A 107 0.60 2.06 -53.35
N ALA A 108 0.54 3.25 -53.97
CA ALA A 108 0.21 3.53 -55.38
C ALA A 108 -1.29 3.38 -55.74
N GLY A 109 -1.93 4.47 -56.20
CA GLY A 109 -3.32 4.51 -56.70
C GLY A 109 -4.11 5.74 -56.20
N VAL A 110 -4.05 6.92 -56.82
CA VAL A 110 -4.83 7.41 -58.00
C VAL A 110 -6.33 7.68 -57.78
N VAL A 111 -6.62 8.94 -57.42
CA VAL A 111 -7.77 9.82 -57.79
C VAL A 111 -9.24 9.48 -57.37
N PRO A 112 -10.14 10.49 -57.16
CA PRO A 112 -11.49 10.36 -56.57
C PRO A 112 -12.63 10.33 -57.62
N PRO A 113 -13.94 10.44 -57.26
CA PRO A 113 -14.59 11.78 -57.28
C PRO A 113 -15.91 12.02 -56.44
N THR A 114 -16.32 13.30 -56.35
CA THR A 114 -17.72 13.84 -56.27
C THR A 114 -18.60 13.82 -54.98
N SER A 115 -19.19 15.00 -54.70
CA SER A 115 -20.42 15.34 -53.94
C SER A 115 -20.61 14.99 -52.46
N HIS A 116 -20.90 16.02 -51.64
CA HIS A 116 -22.26 16.24 -51.11
C HIS A 116 -22.49 17.70 -50.66
N SER A 117 -23.63 18.28 -51.12
CA SER A 117 -24.38 19.46 -50.64
C SER A 117 -23.63 20.69 -50.10
#